data_AF-A0A9P7K3H9-F1
#
_entry.id   AF-A0A9P7K3H9-F1
#
_cell.length_a   1.000
_cell.length_b   1.000
_cell.length_c   1.000
_cell.angle_alpha   90.00
_cell.angle_beta   90.00
_cell.angle_gamma   90.00
#
_symmetry.space_group_name_H-M   'P 1'
#
loop_
_entity.id
_entity.type
_entity.pdbx_description
1 polymer ?
#
loop_
_entity_poly.entity_id
_entity_poly.type
_entity_poly.pdbx_seq_one_letter_code
_entity_poly.pdbx_strand_id
1 'polypeptide(L)'
;MAEITKVESEDQPPAISTQFCATDADVIFQSKDGFRFLIHRRNLETPFPPSEFETQGEVVNLSEDSNTLELLFQFIYPKRLPDMDKINYATVALLAEAADKYEVFSAMYVCNTRLRYVLGHVHCQCQIIYV
;
A
#
# COMPACT_ATOMS: atom_id res chain seq x y z
N MET A 1 -1.66 8.26 35.78
CA MET A 1 -2.11 9.57 35.26
C MET A 1 -1.36 9.78 33.97
N ALA A 2 -2.11 9.86 32.87
CA ALA A 2 -1.58 9.89 31.50
C ALA A 2 -0.85 11.21 31.22
N GLU A 3 0.28 11.14 30.54
CA GLU A 3 0.91 12.32 29.96
C GLU A 3 0.75 12.25 28.44
N ILE A 4 -0.02 13.22 27.96
CA ILE A 4 -0.44 13.41 26.59
C ILE A 4 0.76 13.97 25.82
N THR A 5 1.37 13.17 24.94
CA THR A 5 2.27 13.75 23.93
C THR A 5 1.43 14.11 22.70
N LYS A 6 0.86 15.31 22.74
CA LYS A 6 0.42 16.05 21.56
C LYS A 6 1.68 16.50 20.84
N VAL A 7 2.02 15.85 19.71
CA VAL A 7 2.94 16.44 18.74
C VAL A 7 2.11 16.74 17.50
N GLU A 8 1.54 17.95 17.49
CA GLU A 8 1.19 18.62 16.25
C GLU A 8 2.50 19.00 15.55
N SER A 9 2.63 18.62 14.28
CA SER A 9 3.61 19.23 13.38
C SER A 9 2.89 19.63 12.10
N GLU A 10 2.28 20.82 12.12
CA GLU A 10 1.96 21.62 10.93
C GLU A 10 3.06 22.67 10.76
N ASP A 11 3.94 22.51 9.75
CA ASP A 11 4.44 23.63 8.93
C ASP A 11 5.14 23.20 7.62
N GLN A 12 4.80 22.02 7.09
CA GLN A 12 5.18 21.67 5.71
C GLN A 12 3.93 21.11 5.04
N PRO A 13 3.54 21.60 3.84
CA PRO A 13 2.40 21.04 3.15
C PRO A 13 2.60 19.53 3.04
N PRO A 14 1.63 18.71 3.48
CA PRO A 14 1.78 17.27 3.49
C PRO A 14 2.14 16.82 2.09
N ALA A 15 3.19 16.01 1.97
CA ALA A 15 3.67 15.57 0.67
C ALA A 15 2.57 14.75 -0.01
N ILE A 16 2.11 15.21 -1.18
CA ILE A 16 1.07 14.53 -1.95
C ILE A 16 1.73 13.61 -2.97
N SER A 17 1.24 12.38 -3.09
CA SER A 17 1.73 11.47 -4.14
C SER A 17 1.44 12.07 -5.51
N THR A 18 2.47 12.19 -6.35
CA THR A 18 2.34 12.70 -7.73
C THR A 18 1.54 11.74 -8.62
N GLN A 19 1.44 10.47 -8.25
CA GLN A 19 0.65 9.47 -8.97
C GLN A 19 -0.84 9.48 -8.57
N PHE A 20 -1.14 9.93 -7.36
CA PHE A 20 -2.47 9.87 -6.76
C PHE A 20 -2.82 11.22 -6.13
N CYS A 21 -2.97 12.24 -6.99
CA CYS A 21 -3.29 13.62 -6.64
C CYS A 21 -4.56 14.13 -7.36
N ALA A 22 -5.56 13.28 -7.55
CA ALA A 22 -6.77 13.64 -8.30
C ALA A 22 -7.52 14.80 -7.62
N THR A 23 -7.85 15.84 -8.38
CA THR A 23 -8.53 17.04 -7.88
C THR A 23 -10.00 16.78 -7.54
N ASP A 24 -10.57 15.75 -8.13
CA ASP A 24 -11.93 15.23 -7.95
C ASP A 24 -11.96 13.99 -7.02
N ALA A 25 -10.92 13.79 -6.21
CA ALA A 25 -10.89 12.71 -5.24
C ALA A 25 -11.91 12.92 -4.11
N ASP A 26 -12.60 11.85 -3.75
CA ASP A 26 -13.59 11.83 -2.67
C ASP A 26 -13.02 11.33 -1.33
N VAL A 27 -11.84 10.71 -1.35
CA VAL A 27 -11.19 10.11 -0.18
C VAL A 27 -9.72 10.52 -0.14
N ILE A 28 -9.25 10.87 1.06
CA ILE A 28 -7.84 11.18 1.30
C ILE A 28 -7.29 10.14 2.27
N PHE A 29 -6.31 9.36 1.82
CA PHE A 29 -5.53 8.49 2.70
C PHE A 29 -4.23 9.18 3.10
N GLN A 30 -3.81 9.00 4.34
CA GLN A 30 -2.51 9.41 4.84
C GLN A 30 -1.70 8.18 5.27
N SER A 31 -0.47 8.08 4.77
CA SER A 31 0.47 7.04 5.17
C SER A 31 1.12 7.35 6.52
N LYS A 32 1.79 6.35 7.11
CA LYS A 32 2.49 6.53 8.40
C LYS A 32 3.61 7.58 8.35
N ASP A 33 4.20 7.78 7.18
CA ASP A 33 5.25 8.77 6.91
C ASP A 33 4.68 10.13 6.48
N GLY A 34 3.37 10.31 6.58
CA GLY A 34 2.69 11.60 6.43
C GLY A 34 2.33 11.97 4.99
N PHE A 35 2.55 11.09 4.01
CA PHE A 35 2.15 11.32 2.63
C PHE A 35 0.65 11.17 2.44
N ARG A 36 0.08 12.01 1.58
CA ARG A 36 -1.35 11.98 1.24
C ARG A 36 -1.61 11.43 -0.16
N PHE A 37 -2.66 10.63 -0.26
CA PHE A 37 -3.14 10.02 -1.49
C PHE A 37 -4.60 10.41 -1.70
N LEU A 38 -4.86 11.10 -2.80
CA LEU A 38 -6.18 11.57 -3.19
C LEU A 38 -6.79 10.53 -4.14
N ILE A 39 -7.76 9.77 -3.64
CA ILE A 39 -8.32 8.58 -4.28
C ILE A 39 -9.83 8.71 -4.50
N HIS A 40 -10.33 8.20 -5.63
CA HIS A 40 -11.76 8.12 -5.90
C HIS A 40 -12.39 6.92 -5.19
N ARG A 41 -13.49 7.14 -4.49
CA ARG A 41 -14.20 6.07 -3.75
C ARG A 41 -14.63 4.93 -4.67
N ARG A 42 -15.06 5.25 -5.90
CA ARG A 42 -15.50 4.27 -6.91
C ARG A 42 -14.49 3.16 -7.20
N ASN A 43 -13.20 3.43 -7.05
CA ASN A 43 -12.15 2.44 -7.29
C ASN A 43 -11.92 1.55 -6.06
N LEU A 44 -12.40 1.96 -4.89
CA LEU A 44 -12.31 1.24 -3.62
C LEU A 44 -13.53 0.33 -3.38
N GLU A 45 -14.56 0.36 -4.23
CA GLU A 45 -15.79 -0.42 -4.01
C GLU A 45 -15.58 -1.94 -4.12
N THR A 46 -14.49 -2.38 -4.76
CA THR A 46 -14.19 -3.81 -4.94
C THR A 46 -13.20 -4.42 -3.93
N PRO A 47 -12.24 -3.67 -3.34
CA PRO A 47 -11.40 -4.19 -2.26
C PRO A 47 -11.74 -3.67 -0.86
N PHE A 48 -12.53 -2.59 -0.71
CA PHE A 48 -12.81 -2.00 0.61
C PHE A 48 -14.29 -2.11 0.97
N PRO A 49 -14.64 -2.57 2.19
CA PRO A 49 -16.03 -2.60 2.63
C PRO A 49 -16.61 -1.16 2.61
N PRO A 50 -17.81 -0.96 2.02
CA PRO A 50 -18.38 0.37 1.86
C PRO A 50 -18.67 1.11 3.17
N SER A 51 -18.71 0.38 4.30
CA SER A 51 -19.10 0.87 5.62
C SER A 51 -17.98 1.47 6.47
N GLU A 52 -16.70 1.33 6.11
CA GLU A 52 -15.60 1.83 6.96
C GLU A 52 -15.15 3.26 6.63
N PHE A 53 -15.60 3.82 5.51
CA PHE A 53 -15.11 5.12 5.04
C PHE A 53 -16.24 6.11 4.80
N GLU A 54 -17.15 6.36 5.73
CA GLU A 54 -17.97 7.60 5.68
C GLU A 54 -17.09 8.83 5.95
N THR A 55 -16.10 9.06 5.10
CA THR A 55 -15.21 10.21 5.18
C THR A 55 -15.92 11.38 4.52
N GLN A 56 -16.63 12.17 5.33
CA GLN A 56 -17.16 13.49 4.93
C GLN A 56 -16.02 14.51 4.76
N GLY A 57 -15.00 14.16 3.98
CA GLY A 57 -13.74 14.92 3.85
C GLY A 57 -12.70 14.62 4.95
N GLU A 58 -12.86 13.56 5.74
CA GLU A 58 -11.88 13.15 6.74
C GLU A 58 -10.68 12.42 6.11
N VAL A 59 -9.49 12.68 6.65
CA VAL A 59 -8.25 12.01 6.26
C VAL A 59 -8.16 10.66 6.98
N VAL A 60 -8.09 9.58 6.19
CA VAL A 60 -7.94 8.22 6.73
C VAL A 60 -6.47 7.91 6.95
N ASN A 61 -6.08 7.68 8.19
CA ASN A 61 -4.71 7.29 8.52
C ASN A 61 -4.52 5.77 8.32
N LEU A 62 -3.54 5.40 7.50
CA LEU A 62 -3.12 4.03 7.25
C LEU A 62 -1.75 3.78 7.91
N SER A 63 -1.48 2.54 8.31
CA SER A 63 -0.26 2.19 9.07
C SER A 63 0.96 1.91 8.19
N GLU A 64 0.75 1.83 6.88
CA GLU A 64 1.73 1.50 5.86
C GLU A 64 2.48 2.76 5.42
N ASP A 65 3.69 2.57 4.91
CA ASP A 65 4.47 3.67 4.35
C ASP A 65 3.99 4.05 2.94
N SER A 66 4.40 5.24 2.49
CA SER A 66 4.05 5.77 1.18
C SER A 66 4.37 4.83 0.02
N ASN A 67 5.52 4.14 0.01
CA ASN A 67 5.88 3.26 -1.11
C ASN A 67 4.95 2.05 -1.20
N THR A 68 4.61 1.46 -0.05
CA THR A 68 3.70 0.31 0.03
C THR A 68 2.29 0.70 -0.44
N LEU A 69 1.77 1.84 0.02
CA LEU A 69 0.46 2.33 -0.39
C LEU A 69 0.41 2.75 -1.85
N GLU A 70 1.48 3.39 -2.35
CA GLU A 70 1.57 3.77 -3.76
C GLU A 70 1.48 2.55 -4.67
N LEU A 71 2.12 1.43 -4.31
CA LEU A 71 1.99 0.16 -5.02
C LEU A 71 0.59 -0.43 -4.88
N LEU A 72 0.05 -0.48 -3.67
CA LEU A 72 -1.28 -1.04 -3.39
C LEU A 72 -2.37 -0.34 -4.22
N PHE A 73 -2.35 1.00 -4.25
CA PHE A 73 -3.30 1.78 -5.05
C PHE A 73 -3.17 1.54 -6.55
N GLN A 74 -2.04 1.02 -7.06
CA GLN A 74 -1.93 0.62 -8.47
C GLN A 74 -2.73 -0.62 -8.80
N PHE A 75 -2.93 -1.52 -7.83
CA PHE A 75 -3.77 -2.71 -7.98
C PHE A 75 -5.27 -2.39 -7.88
N ILE A 76 -5.60 -1.24 -7.31
CA ILE A 76 -6.97 -0.76 -7.10
C ILE A 76 -7.45 0.05 -8.30
N TYR A 77 -6.57 0.89 -8.87
CA TYR A 77 -6.91 1.67 -10.06
C TYR A 77 -6.92 0.79 -11.32
N PRO A 78 -7.81 1.06 -12.29
CA PRO A 78 -7.84 0.39 -13.58
C PRO A 78 -6.68 0.87 -14.48
N LYS A 79 -5.44 0.59 -14.05
CA LYS A 79 -4.20 0.88 -14.76
C LYS A 79 -3.36 -0.38 -14.92
N ARG A 80 -2.31 -0.29 -15.73
CA ARG A 80 -1.35 -1.39 -15.86
C ARG A 80 -0.72 -1.66 -14.49
N LEU A 81 -0.73 -2.93 -14.08
CA LEU A 81 -0.11 -3.37 -12.84
C LEU A 81 1.40 -3.07 -12.83
N PRO A 82 1.97 -2.80 -11.64
CA PRO A 82 3.40 -2.53 -11.53
C PRO A 82 4.22 -3.76 -11.94
N ASP A 83 5.41 -3.49 -12.47
CA ASP A 83 6.36 -4.52 -12.82
C ASP A 83 7.01 -5.09 -11.55
N MET A 84 6.53 -6.25 -11.10
CA MET A 84 6.96 -6.90 -9.87
C MET A 84 8.41 -7.38 -9.89
N ASP A 85 9.05 -7.46 -11.05
CA ASP A 85 10.46 -7.84 -11.16
C ASP A 85 11.40 -6.70 -10.77
N LYS A 86 10.92 -5.45 -10.83
CA LYS A 86 11.68 -4.25 -10.47
C LYS A 86 11.55 -3.87 -8.99
N ILE A 87 10.67 -4.53 -8.26
CA ILE A 87 10.39 -4.25 -6.85
C ILE A 87 11.24 -5.17 -5.99
N ASN A 88 11.91 -4.61 -4.98
CA ASN A 88 12.71 -5.40 -4.05
C ASN A 88 11.82 -6.30 -3.17
N TYR A 89 12.38 -7.40 -2.67
CA TYR A 89 11.61 -8.40 -1.92
C TYR A 89 11.01 -7.90 -0.61
N ALA A 90 11.69 -6.99 0.09
CA ALA A 90 11.18 -6.43 1.34
C ALA A 90 9.90 -5.61 1.08
N THR A 91 9.89 -4.80 0.02
CA THR A 91 8.70 -4.04 -0.40
C THR A 91 7.59 -4.98 -0.89
N VAL A 92 7.90 -6.07 -1.58
CA VAL A 92 6.89 -7.08 -1.97
C VAL A 92 6.27 -7.75 -0.74
N ALA A 93 7.05 -8.03 0.31
CA ALA A 93 6.52 -8.58 1.56
C ALA A 93 5.58 -7.60 2.28
N LEU A 94 5.98 -6.32 2.40
CA LEU A 94 5.12 -5.27 2.96
C LEU A 94 3.84 -5.06 2.14
N LEU A 95 3.95 -5.10 0.81
CA LEU A 95 2.79 -5.04 -0.08
C LEU A 95 1.87 -6.26 0.11
N ALA A 96 2.43 -7.46 0.33
CA ALA A 96 1.63 -8.65 0.59
C ALA A 96 0.84 -8.53 1.91
N GLU A 97 1.47 -8.02 2.97
CA GLU A 97 0.81 -7.76 4.25
C GLU A 97 -0.31 -6.72 4.11
N ALA A 98 -0.04 -5.61 3.42
CA ALA A 98 -1.04 -4.58 3.15
C ALA A 98 -2.18 -5.11 2.28
N ALA A 99 -1.88 -5.92 1.27
CA ALA A 99 -2.88 -6.51 0.38
C ALA A 99 -3.80 -7.49 1.11
N ASP A 100 -3.29 -8.27 2.06
CA ASP A 100 -4.09 -9.15 2.90
C ASP A 100 -4.97 -8.34 3.86
N LYS A 101 -4.39 -7.33 4.53
CA LYS A 101 -5.10 -6.45 5.47
C LYS A 101 -6.26 -5.69 4.83
N TYR A 102 -6.07 -5.21 3.60
CA TYR A 102 -7.05 -4.43 2.85
C TYR A 102 -7.79 -5.24 1.78
N GLU A 103 -7.69 -6.57 1.85
CA GLU A 103 -8.38 -7.51 0.95
C GLU A 103 -8.25 -7.18 -0.55
N VAL A 104 -7.08 -6.67 -0.96
CA VAL A 104 -6.76 -6.39 -2.36
C VAL A 104 -6.33 -7.68 -3.05
N PHE A 105 -7.30 -8.54 -3.38
CA PHE A 105 -7.09 -9.91 -3.87
C PHE A 105 -6.14 -10.01 -5.08
N SER A 106 -6.19 -9.03 -5.99
CA SER A 106 -5.28 -8.98 -7.15
C SER A 106 -3.81 -8.83 -6.71
N ALA A 107 -3.54 -7.93 -5.76
CA ALA A 107 -2.21 -7.75 -5.17
C ALA A 107 -1.79 -8.98 -4.36
N MET A 108 -2.70 -9.57 -3.57
CA MET A 108 -2.43 -10.79 -2.80
C MET A 108 -1.97 -11.93 -3.70
N TYR A 109 -2.67 -12.18 -4.82
CA TYR A 109 -2.34 -13.25 -5.74
C TYR A 109 -0.97 -13.05 -6.41
N VAL A 110 -0.71 -11.82 -6.86
CA VAL A 110 0.54 -11.46 -7.53
C VAL A 110 1.74 -11.53 -6.56
N CYS A 111 1.61 -10.99 -5.35
CA CYS A 111 2.65 -11.04 -4.34
C CYS A 111 2.95 -12.48 -3.90
N ASN A 112 1.90 -13.29 -3.66
CA ASN A 112 2.07 -14.71 -3.32
C ASN A 112 2.82 -15.49 -4.40
N THR A 113 2.50 -15.25 -5.67
CA THR A 113 3.17 -15.92 -6.79
C THR A 113 4.65 -15.55 -6.86
N ARG A 114 4.96 -14.25 -6.71
CA ARG A 114 6.34 -13.75 -6.71
C ARG A 114 7.16 -14.29 -5.53
N LEU A 115 6.61 -14.26 -4.32
CA LEU A 115 7.28 -14.76 -3.12
C LEU A 115 7.53 -16.28 -3.22
N ARG A 116 6.56 -17.07 -3.71
CA ARG A 116 6.75 -18.52 -3.93
C ARG A 116 7.86 -18.83 -4.94
N TYR A 117 7.95 -18.07 -6.03
CA TYR A 117 9.02 -18.25 -7.00
C TYR A 117 10.39 -18.07 -6.32
N VAL A 118 10.57 -16.99 -5.58
CA VAL A 118 11.82 -16.69 -4.87
C VAL A 118 12.14 -17.75 -3.82
N LEU A 119 11.16 -18.10 -2.98
CA LEU A 119 11.31 -19.10 -1.92
C LEU A 119 11.57 -20.52 -2.46
N GLY A 120 10.98 -20.87 -3.61
CA GLY A 120 11.26 -22.11 -4.31
C GLY A 120 12.69 -22.17 -4.88
N HIS A 121 13.23 -21.03 -5.30
CA HIS A 121 14.62 -20.95 -5.81
C HIS A 121 15.68 -20.95 -4.70
N VAL A 122 15.43 -20.35 -3.53
CA VAL A 122 16.39 -20.45 -2.40
C VAL A 122 16.50 -21.87 -1.85
N HIS A 123 15.47 -22.71 -2.01
CA HIS A 123 15.57 -24.14 -1.65
C HIS A 123 16.48 -24.93 -2.60
N CYS A 124 16.70 -24.46 -3.83
CA CYS A 124 17.58 -25.12 -4.80
C CYS A 124 19.02 -24.57 -4.77
N GLN A 125 19.23 -23.31 -4.36
CA GLN A 125 20.58 -22.73 -4.27
C GLN A 125 21.45 -23.27 -3.13
N CYS A 126 20.88 -23.87 -2.08
CA CYS A 126 21.66 -24.52 -1.03
C CYS A 126 22.27 -25.89 -1.42
N GLN A 127 21.90 -26.48 -2.57
CA GLN A 127 22.49 -27.76 -3.01
C GLN A 127 23.71 -27.62 -3.95
N ILE A 128 24.15 -26.40 -4.29
CA ILE A 128 25.26 -26.20 -5.26
C ILE A 128 26.59 -25.79 -4.59
N ILE A 129 26.70 -25.78 -3.26
CA ILE A 129 27.97 -25.46 -2.55
C ILE A 129 28.56 -26.67 -1.80
N TYR A 130 28.15 -27.89 -2.13
CA TYR A 130 28.80 -29.12 -1.65
C TYR A 130 29.04 -30.08 -2.82
N VAL A 131 29.96 -29.72 -3.71
CA VAL A 131 30.76 -30.67 -4.52
C VAL A 131 32.19 -30.15 -4.57
#